data_AF-A0AAD9JN84-F1
#
_entry.id   AF-A0AAD9JN84-F1
#
_cell.length_a   1.000
_cell.length_b   1.000
_cell.length_c   1.000
_cell.angle_alpha   90.00
_cell.angle_beta   90.00
_cell.angle_gamma   90.00
#
_symmetry.space_group_name_H-M   'P 1'
#
loop_
_entity.id
_entity.type
_entity.pdbx_description
1 polymer ?
#
loop_
_entity_poly.entity_id
_entity_poly.type
_entity_poly.pdbx_seq_one_letter_code
_entity_poly.pdbx_strand_id
1 'polypeptide(L)'
;MAKSAHRQFDDKVVDASVSRDLKDNVLPEDNKLGKRDWTAAYIPTPNKLDTWIVPNVPDHLRNAYQTDPELIRHIREFWIIPPFKGPISLQTHNNSFPVPGRDFSESGQPTVVNKLLSSKTKGFYVECGAGDGEIHSNSLLFELYHHWDGILIEANPTYFKTILQKKRRAFMLNACLSPTRKATMLNFTQYGIAGGLTDLIPDEQREFFGYKGKPIEIQCFPLYSILSALEIKKVDYLSLDIEGPEVEVLQTIPLNEIIIDVLSVEKRIMNNPNGTAKKIDDIIRVLKPYGYHMERIVQLDVIVSRLSTN
;
A
#
# COMPACT_ATOMS: atom_id res chain seq x y z
N MET A 1 16.44 53.15 -54.55
CA MET A 1 15.38 54.11 -54.14
C MET A 1 14.46 53.35 -53.19
N ALA A 2 14.59 53.56 -51.87
CA ALA A 2 13.70 54.39 -51.02
C ALA A 2 12.29 53.76 -50.89
N LYS A 3 11.63 53.61 -49.74
CA LYS A 3 11.83 54.06 -48.35
C LYS A 3 10.82 53.31 -47.45
N SER A 4 11.16 53.24 -46.17
CA SER A 4 10.31 52.97 -45.00
C SER A 4 9.02 53.82 -44.92
N ALA A 5 7.99 53.28 -44.23
CA ALA A 5 6.99 54.02 -43.44
C ALA A 5 6.41 53.02 -42.41
N HIS A 6 6.80 52.94 -41.14
CA HIS A 6 6.50 53.84 -40.00
C HIS A 6 5.05 54.35 -39.94
N ARG A 7 4.29 53.83 -38.97
CA ARG A 7 3.21 54.54 -38.27
C ARG A 7 3.57 54.57 -36.78
N GLN A 8 3.54 55.78 -36.25
CA GLN A 8 3.74 56.20 -34.87
C GLN A 8 2.45 56.92 -34.45
N PHE A 9 2.00 56.76 -33.21
CA PHE A 9 1.10 57.60 -32.39
C PHE A 9 0.63 56.72 -31.22
N ASP A 10 0.52 57.12 -29.96
CA ASP A 10 1.17 58.17 -29.15
C ASP A 10 0.83 57.80 -27.69
N ASP A 11 1.66 58.27 -26.76
CA ASP A 11 1.60 58.00 -25.33
C ASP A 11 0.33 58.49 -24.62
N LYS A 12 -0.16 57.67 -23.66
CA LYS A 12 -0.78 58.18 -22.42
C LYS A 12 -0.30 57.36 -21.21
N VAL A 13 0.60 57.99 -20.47
CA VAL A 13 0.98 57.66 -19.09
C VAL A 13 -0.12 58.15 -18.15
N VAL A 14 -0.63 57.29 -17.25
CA VAL A 14 -1.05 57.70 -15.90
C VAL A 14 -0.79 56.54 -14.91
N ASP A 15 0.34 56.66 -14.23
CA ASP A 15 0.65 56.43 -12.81
C ASP A 15 0.27 55.16 -12.01
N ALA A 16 1.17 54.92 -11.06
CA ALA A 16 1.46 53.80 -10.20
C ALA A 16 0.35 53.32 -9.24
N SER A 17 0.32 52.00 -9.02
CA SER A 17 0.72 51.41 -7.73
C SER A 17 0.55 49.89 -7.71
N VAL A 18 1.37 49.26 -6.87
CA VAL A 18 1.36 47.86 -6.42
C VAL A 18 2.20 46.88 -7.27
N SER A 19 3.52 46.95 -7.03
CA SER A 19 4.38 45.77 -7.01
C SER A 19 3.89 44.78 -5.94
N ARG A 20 3.73 43.50 -6.30
CA ARG A 20 3.84 42.35 -5.39
C ARG A 20 4.10 41.08 -6.20
N ASP A 21 5.38 40.71 -6.21
CA ASP A 21 5.91 39.35 -6.07
C ASP A 21 5.28 38.23 -6.90
N LEU A 22 5.87 38.04 -8.09
CA LEU A 22 6.01 36.73 -8.74
C LEU A 22 7.19 35.98 -8.11
N LYS A 23 7.01 35.55 -6.87
CA LYS A 23 7.76 34.46 -6.23
C LYS A 23 6.74 33.65 -5.43
N ASP A 24 6.97 32.35 -5.36
CA ASP A 24 6.18 31.36 -4.62
C ASP A 24 5.11 30.63 -5.45
N ASN A 25 5.59 29.77 -6.35
CA ASN A 25 4.95 28.48 -6.61
C ASN A 25 6.00 27.36 -6.45
N VAL A 26 6.72 27.41 -5.33
CA VAL A 26 7.47 26.26 -4.82
C VAL A 26 6.46 25.40 -4.09
N LEU A 27 6.17 24.21 -4.62
CA LEU A 27 5.46 23.16 -3.89
C LEU A 27 6.16 22.97 -2.54
N PRO A 28 5.44 22.91 -1.40
CA PRO A 28 6.09 22.80 -0.10
C PRO A 28 6.99 21.55 -0.07
N GLU A 29 8.29 21.76 0.11
CA GLU A 29 9.23 20.72 0.55
C GLU A 29 8.92 20.35 2.00
N ASP A 30 7.80 19.67 2.25
CA ASP A 30 7.47 19.14 3.57
C ASP A 30 6.76 17.79 3.43
N ASN A 31 7.49 16.83 2.84
CA ASN A 31 7.18 15.40 2.97
C ASN A 31 8.09 14.76 4.04
N LYS A 32 8.24 15.45 5.19
CA LYS A 32 8.79 14.84 6.38
C LYS A 32 7.63 14.19 7.12
N LEU A 33 7.59 12.84 7.15
CA LEU A 33 6.88 12.12 8.21
C LEU A 33 7.38 12.69 9.55
N GLY A 34 6.62 13.58 10.19
CA GLY A 34 7.15 14.27 11.36
C GLY A 34 6.29 15.40 11.89
N LYS A 35 5.37 15.05 12.80
CA LYS A 35 5.07 15.84 14.02
C LYS A 35 4.16 15.15 15.02
N ARG A 36 3.68 13.93 14.78
CA ARG A 36 2.93 13.18 15.80
C ARG A 36 3.84 12.23 16.55
N ASP A 37 3.91 12.43 17.86
CA ASP A 37 4.55 11.51 18.77
C ASP A 37 3.70 10.24 18.86
N TRP A 38 4.19 9.15 18.25
CA TRP A 38 3.53 7.84 18.28
C TRP A 38 3.58 7.17 19.66
N THR A 39 4.19 7.80 20.68
CA THR A 39 4.21 7.29 22.07
C THR A 39 2.82 7.12 22.69
N ALA A 40 1.81 7.84 22.20
CA ALA A 40 0.43 7.76 22.68
C ALA A 40 -0.41 6.67 22.01
N ALA A 41 0.04 6.08 20.89
CA ALA A 41 -0.59 4.86 20.37
C ALA A 41 -0.32 3.73 21.38
N TYR A 42 -1.22 2.74 21.47
CA TYR A 42 -0.92 1.56 22.27
C TYR A 42 0.25 0.81 21.61
N ILE A 43 1.47 1.13 22.01
CA ILE A 43 2.68 0.45 21.57
C ILE A 43 2.79 -0.83 22.40
N PRO A 44 2.65 -2.03 21.82
CA PRO A 44 3.13 -3.21 22.50
C PRO A 44 4.63 -3.01 22.69
N THR A 45 5.06 -2.92 23.94
CA THR A 45 6.50 -2.87 24.22
C THR A 45 7.19 -4.05 23.53
N PRO A 46 8.48 -3.98 23.18
CA PRO A 46 9.16 -5.08 22.49
C PRO A 46 9.04 -6.44 23.21
N ASN A 47 8.92 -6.42 24.55
CA ASN A 47 8.70 -7.62 25.39
C ASN A 47 7.22 -8.07 25.46
N LYS A 48 6.30 -7.33 24.83
CA LYS A 48 4.86 -7.60 24.73
C LYS A 48 4.40 -7.89 23.29
N LEU A 49 5.27 -7.81 22.29
CA LEU A 49 4.96 -8.24 20.91
C LEU A 49 4.53 -9.71 20.87
N ASP A 50 5.15 -10.56 21.70
CA ASP A 50 4.75 -11.97 21.88
C ASP A 50 3.36 -12.13 22.53
N THR A 51 2.84 -11.07 23.15
CA THR A 51 1.53 -10.99 23.80
C THR A 51 0.56 -10.06 23.07
N TRP A 52 0.84 -9.62 21.83
CA TRP A 52 -0.09 -8.77 21.08
C TRP A 52 -1.41 -9.50 20.88
N ILE A 53 -2.46 -8.96 21.47
CA ILE A 53 -3.84 -9.42 21.28
C ILE A 53 -4.47 -8.46 20.28
N VAL A 54 -5.02 -9.01 19.20
CA VAL A 54 -5.78 -8.23 18.21
C VAL A 54 -6.90 -7.50 18.96
N PRO A 55 -6.97 -6.15 18.89
CA PRO A 55 -8.01 -5.41 19.58
C PRO A 55 -9.39 -5.80 19.06
N ASN A 56 -10.42 -5.69 19.90
CA ASN A 56 -11.79 -5.76 19.40
C ASN A 56 -12.17 -4.44 18.72
N VAL A 57 -12.89 -4.52 17.60
CA VAL A 57 -13.60 -3.36 17.06
C VAL A 57 -14.92 -3.18 17.81
N PRO A 58 -15.17 -2.01 18.42
CA PRO A 58 -16.45 -1.70 19.05
C PRO A 58 -17.62 -1.94 18.09
N ASP A 59 -18.74 -2.44 18.60
CA ASP A 59 -19.87 -2.87 17.76
C ASP A 59 -20.38 -1.77 16.81
N HIS A 60 -20.38 -0.51 17.27
CA HIS A 60 -20.77 0.64 16.45
C HIS A 60 -19.82 0.91 15.27
N LEU A 61 -18.56 0.44 15.34
CA LEU A 61 -17.55 0.62 14.29
C LEU A 61 -17.46 -0.58 13.34
N ARG A 62 -18.06 -1.73 13.65
CA ARG A 62 -17.94 -2.97 12.83
C ARG A 62 -18.54 -2.89 11.43
N ASN A 63 -19.29 -1.82 11.13
CA ASN A 63 -19.86 -1.52 9.81
C ASN A 63 -19.71 -0.03 9.46
N ALA A 64 -18.78 0.66 10.13
CA ALA A 64 -18.52 2.07 9.89
C ALA A 64 -17.97 2.27 8.47
N TYR A 65 -18.39 3.35 7.82
CA TYR A 65 -17.95 3.68 6.47
C TYR A 65 -16.49 4.14 6.47
N GLN A 66 -15.80 3.99 5.34
CA GLN A 66 -14.35 4.19 5.28
C GLN A 66 -13.87 5.60 5.67
N THR A 67 -14.75 6.61 5.55
CA THR A 67 -14.50 8.01 5.93
C THR A 67 -14.92 8.35 7.37
N ASP A 68 -15.39 7.37 8.14
CA ASP A 68 -15.82 7.59 9.51
C ASP A 68 -14.61 8.00 10.40
N PRO A 69 -14.65 9.19 11.03
CA PRO A 69 -13.53 9.69 11.82
C PRO A 69 -13.26 8.87 13.09
N GLU A 70 -14.29 8.25 13.68
CA GLU A 70 -14.12 7.38 14.85
C GLU A 70 -13.46 6.07 14.46
N LEU A 71 -13.82 5.49 13.30
CA LEU A 71 -13.13 4.33 12.74
C LEU A 71 -11.66 4.64 12.47
N ILE A 72 -11.37 5.74 11.76
CA ILE A 72 -9.99 6.14 11.43
C ILE A 72 -9.17 6.36 12.71
N ARG A 73 -9.77 7.00 13.73
CA ARG A 73 -9.12 7.20 15.03
C ARG A 73 -8.88 5.87 15.75
N HIS A 74 -9.84 4.95 15.73
CA HIS A 74 -9.71 3.62 16.36
C HIS A 74 -8.60 2.79 15.72
N ILE A 75 -8.51 2.78 14.39
CA ILE A 75 -7.43 2.10 13.66
C ILE A 75 -6.07 2.69 14.08
N ARG A 76 -5.97 4.02 14.10
CA ARG A 76 -4.72 4.72 14.49
C ARG A 76 -4.25 4.39 15.90
N GLU A 77 -5.17 4.37 16.87
CA GLU A 77 -4.85 4.24 18.28
C GLU A 77 -4.57 2.79 18.72
N PHE A 78 -5.26 1.82 18.10
CA PHE A 78 -5.29 0.45 18.59
C PHE A 78 -4.75 -0.60 17.61
N TRP A 79 -4.79 -0.37 16.30
CA TRP A 79 -4.49 -1.41 15.31
C TRP A 79 -3.13 -1.28 14.63
N ILE A 80 -2.64 -0.04 14.48
CA ILE A 80 -1.37 0.23 13.82
C ILE A 80 -0.24 0.16 14.85
N ILE A 81 0.69 -0.77 14.63
CA ILE A 81 1.93 -0.87 15.39
C ILE A 81 2.99 -0.01 14.69
N PRO A 82 3.71 0.89 15.41
CA PRO A 82 4.70 1.76 14.81
C PRO A 82 5.98 1.01 14.40
N PRO A 83 6.80 1.60 13.50
CA PRO A 83 8.09 1.05 13.09
C PRO A 83 9.05 0.77 14.25
N PHE A 84 9.79 -0.34 14.16
CA PHE A 84 10.86 -0.62 15.11
C PHE A 84 12.04 0.36 14.92
N LYS A 85 12.53 0.97 16.01
CA LYS A 85 13.60 1.99 15.96
C LYS A 85 15.03 1.42 16.05
N GLY A 86 15.18 0.10 16.16
CA GLY A 86 16.48 -0.56 16.34
C GLY A 86 16.97 -1.36 15.12
N PRO A 87 17.89 -2.32 15.32
CA PRO A 87 18.33 -3.23 14.27
C PRO A 87 17.21 -4.23 13.89
N ILE A 88 17.05 -4.43 12.59
CA ILE A 88 16.12 -5.42 12.01
C ILE A 88 16.66 -6.83 12.31
N SER A 89 15.77 -7.83 12.40
CA SER A 89 16.06 -9.23 12.72
C SER A 89 15.55 -10.18 11.63
N LEU A 90 16.24 -10.25 10.49
CA LEU A 90 15.88 -11.14 9.37
C LEU A 90 16.53 -12.53 9.54
N GLN A 91 15.82 -13.60 9.18
CA GLN A 91 16.28 -15.00 9.30
C GLN A 91 17.28 -15.39 8.20
N THR A 92 17.25 -14.74 7.04
CA THR A 92 18.24 -14.91 5.97
C THR A 92 19.63 -14.35 6.34
N HIS A 93 19.81 -13.83 7.55
CA HIS A 93 21.11 -13.43 8.11
C HIS A 93 22.03 -14.60 8.54
N ASN A 94 21.87 -15.79 7.95
CA ASN A 94 22.90 -16.85 8.00
C ASN A 94 24.10 -16.46 7.11
N ASN A 95 24.95 -15.57 7.63
CA ASN A 95 26.35 -15.32 7.25
C ASN A 95 26.69 -14.90 5.80
N SER A 96 25.75 -14.39 5.03
CA SER A 96 26.06 -13.66 3.78
C SER A 96 25.56 -12.23 3.92
N PHE A 97 26.46 -11.24 3.81
CA PHE A 97 26.10 -9.82 3.79
C PHE A 97 24.91 -9.57 2.84
N PRO A 98 23.99 -8.64 3.16
CA PRO A 98 22.97 -8.23 2.20
C PRO A 98 23.67 -7.69 0.95
N VAL A 99 23.59 -8.43 -0.16
CA VAL A 99 24.03 -7.94 -1.47
C VAL A 99 23.27 -6.64 -1.72
N PRO A 100 23.95 -5.50 -1.95
CA PRO A 100 23.26 -4.24 -2.21
C PRO A 100 22.24 -4.40 -3.34
N GLY A 101 21.00 -3.98 -3.09
CA GLY A 101 19.92 -4.10 -4.07
C GLY A 101 19.36 -5.50 -4.26
N ARG A 102 19.53 -6.42 -3.29
CA ARG A 102 18.87 -7.72 -3.31
C ARG A 102 17.35 -7.56 -3.41
N ASP A 103 16.76 -8.27 -4.36
CA ASP A 103 15.33 -8.49 -4.46
C ASP A 103 14.94 -9.69 -3.57
N PHE A 104 13.93 -9.50 -2.73
CA PHE A 104 13.43 -10.51 -1.78
C PHE A 104 12.13 -11.15 -2.23
N SER A 105 11.52 -10.65 -3.30
CA SER A 105 10.24 -11.12 -3.83
C SER A 105 10.30 -12.53 -4.40
N GLU A 106 9.14 -13.11 -4.68
CA GLU A 106 9.04 -14.37 -5.41
C GLU A 106 9.55 -14.23 -6.86
N SER A 107 9.25 -13.12 -7.53
CA SER A 107 9.27 -13.06 -9.00
C SER A 107 9.94 -11.83 -9.60
N GLY A 108 10.47 -10.91 -8.79
CA GLY A 108 11.16 -9.71 -9.24
C GLY A 108 10.27 -8.48 -9.41
N GLN A 109 9.09 -8.45 -8.77
CA GLN A 109 8.18 -7.30 -8.76
C GLN A 109 8.90 -6.02 -8.30
N PRO A 110 9.66 -6.01 -7.17
CA PRO A 110 10.38 -4.83 -6.69
C PRO A 110 11.41 -4.30 -7.69
N THR A 111 12.10 -5.17 -8.42
CA THR A 111 13.05 -4.75 -9.46
C THR A 111 12.36 -3.95 -10.57
N VAL A 112 11.17 -4.38 -11.01
CA VAL A 112 10.39 -3.66 -12.03
C VAL A 112 9.93 -2.31 -11.49
N VAL A 113 9.37 -2.29 -10.28
CA VAL A 113 8.89 -1.08 -9.61
C VAL A 113 10.03 -0.08 -9.40
N ASN A 114 11.19 -0.55 -8.95
CA ASN A 114 12.38 0.27 -8.74
C ASN A 114 12.83 0.96 -10.03
N LYS A 115 12.78 0.25 -11.17
CA LYS A 115 13.07 0.83 -12.48
C LYS A 115 12.03 1.88 -12.90
N LEU A 116 10.74 1.57 -12.75
CA LEU A 116 9.65 2.49 -13.10
C LEU A 116 9.73 3.81 -12.31
N LEU A 117 10.11 3.71 -11.04
CA LEU A 117 10.27 4.86 -10.14
C LEU A 117 11.66 5.47 -10.18
N SER A 118 12.50 5.13 -11.18
CA SER A 118 13.84 5.69 -11.36
C SER A 118 14.71 5.63 -10.09
N SER A 119 14.65 4.48 -9.38
CA SER A 119 15.37 4.25 -8.13
C SER A 119 15.09 5.26 -7.02
N LYS A 120 13.85 5.79 -6.98
CA LYS A 120 13.40 6.74 -5.97
C LYS A 120 13.79 6.31 -4.55
N THR A 121 14.22 7.27 -3.74
CA THR A 121 14.49 7.08 -2.32
C THR A 121 13.44 7.80 -1.49
N LYS A 122 13.26 7.37 -0.23
CA LYS A 122 12.31 7.98 0.72
C LYS A 122 10.86 8.04 0.20
N GLY A 123 10.43 6.96 -0.46
CA GLY A 123 9.03 6.76 -0.82
C GLY A 123 8.24 6.11 0.32
N PHE A 124 6.96 5.85 0.05
CA PHE A 124 6.07 5.11 0.94
C PHE A 124 5.49 3.89 0.24
N TYR A 125 5.67 2.70 0.81
CA TYR A 125 5.06 1.46 0.30
C TYR A 125 3.91 0.95 1.17
N VAL A 126 3.03 0.20 0.55
CA VAL A 126 2.00 -0.62 1.22
C VAL A 126 2.15 -2.03 0.71
N GLU A 127 2.37 -2.99 1.61
CA GLU A 127 2.40 -4.42 1.27
C GLU A 127 1.23 -5.13 1.97
N CYS A 128 0.30 -5.65 1.18
CA CYS A 128 -0.84 -6.43 1.63
C CYS A 128 -0.62 -7.89 1.29
N GLY A 129 -0.80 -8.77 2.27
CA GLY A 129 -0.31 -10.15 2.21
C GLY A 129 1.18 -10.25 2.50
N ALA A 130 1.64 -9.56 3.55
CA ALA A 130 3.07 -9.46 3.87
C ALA A 130 3.70 -10.80 4.29
N GLY A 131 2.91 -11.86 4.50
CA GLY A 131 3.42 -13.19 4.82
C GLY A 131 4.25 -13.18 6.10
N ASP A 132 5.42 -13.81 6.09
CA ASP A 132 6.31 -13.81 7.27
C ASP A 132 7.07 -12.48 7.46
N GLY A 133 6.89 -11.51 6.56
CA GLY A 133 7.55 -10.22 6.57
C GLY A 133 8.98 -10.24 6.05
N GLU A 134 9.42 -11.29 5.38
CA GLU A 134 10.78 -11.39 4.83
C GLU A 134 10.86 -12.20 3.53
N ILE A 135 10.46 -13.46 3.59
CA ILE A 135 10.50 -14.36 2.44
C ILE A 135 9.44 -13.89 1.45
N HIS A 136 9.84 -13.73 0.19
CA HIS A 136 8.98 -13.21 -0.88
C HIS A 136 8.48 -11.77 -0.66
N SER A 137 9.10 -11.01 0.26
CA SER A 137 8.68 -9.63 0.53
C SER A 137 8.93 -8.72 -0.67
N ASN A 138 7.86 -8.07 -1.11
CA ASN A 138 7.86 -7.06 -2.15
C ASN A 138 8.33 -5.70 -1.64
N SER A 139 8.44 -5.50 -0.32
CA SER A 139 8.83 -4.20 0.26
C SER A 139 10.26 -4.11 0.82
N LEU A 140 10.89 -5.24 1.14
CA LEU A 140 12.21 -5.25 1.82
C LEU A 140 13.29 -4.49 1.05
N LEU A 141 13.30 -4.59 -0.28
CA LEU A 141 14.24 -3.86 -1.12
C LEU A 141 14.15 -2.34 -0.88
N PHE A 142 12.92 -1.82 -0.80
CA PHE A 142 12.65 -0.38 -0.62
C PHE A 142 12.99 0.08 0.80
N GLU A 143 12.64 -0.71 1.81
CA GLU A 143 12.97 -0.41 3.21
C GLU A 143 14.49 -0.38 3.44
N LEU A 144 15.20 -1.42 2.99
CA LEU A 144 16.62 -1.61 3.29
C LEU A 144 17.53 -0.69 2.49
N TYR A 145 17.26 -0.52 1.20
CA TYR A 145 18.20 0.13 0.28
C TYR A 145 17.74 1.50 -0.22
N HIS A 146 16.43 1.77 -0.20
CA HIS A 146 15.89 3.06 -0.64
C HIS A 146 15.44 3.96 0.52
N HIS A 147 15.50 3.45 1.76
CA HIS A 147 15.04 4.15 2.97
C HIS A 147 13.59 4.61 2.86
N TRP A 148 12.74 3.76 2.31
CA TRP A 148 11.31 4.00 2.27
C TRP A 148 10.68 3.69 3.61
N ASP A 149 9.69 4.49 3.96
CA ASP A 149 8.72 4.15 5.00
C ASP A 149 7.64 3.26 4.38
N GLY A 150 6.85 2.58 5.20
CA GLY A 150 5.73 1.81 4.68
C GLY A 150 4.93 1.09 5.74
N ILE A 151 3.90 0.37 5.30
CA ILE A 151 3.05 -0.47 6.15
C ILE A 151 2.96 -1.90 5.59
N LEU A 152 3.09 -2.87 6.50
CA LEU A 152 2.82 -4.29 6.27
C LEU A 152 1.44 -4.63 6.82
N ILE A 153 0.57 -5.16 5.96
CA ILE A 153 -0.79 -5.58 6.30
C ILE A 153 -0.87 -7.09 6.09
N GLU A 154 -1.15 -7.83 7.16
CA GLU A 154 -1.23 -9.29 7.12
C GLU A 154 -2.45 -9.77 7.89
N ALA A 155 -3.29 -10.57 7.24
CA ALA A 155 -4.50 -11.11 7.82
C ALA A 155 -4.17 -12.31 8.74
N ASN A 156 -3.31 -13.22 8.30
CA ASN A 156 -3.02 -14.45 9.01
C ASN A 156 -2.30 -14.15 10.35
N PRO A 157 -2.96 -14.37 11.50
CA PRO A 157 -2.39 -14.01 12.81
C PRO A 157 -1.14 -14.82 13.15
N THR A 158 -0.97 -16.01 12.57
CA THR A 158 0.24 -16.83 12.75
C THR A 158 1.43 -16.18 12.06
N TYR A 159 1.24 -15.71 10.82
CA TYR A 159 2.29 -14.99 10.09
C TYR A 159 2.57 -13.62 10.69
N PHE A 160 1.54 -12.91 11.15
CA PHE A 160 1.72 -11.64 11.81
C PHE A 160 2.65 -11.76 13.03
N LYS A 161 2.53 -12.81 13.84
CA LYS A 161 3.47 -13.08 14.95
C LYS A 161 4.91 -13.21 14.46
N THR A 162 5.13 -13.82 13.31
CA THR A 162 6.45 -13.91 12.69
C THR A 162 6.95 -12.55 12.22
N ILE A 163 6.09 -11.73 11.59
CA ILE A 163 6.42 -10.34 11.18
C ILE A 163 6.92 -9.54 12.40
N LEU A 164 6.25 -9.64 13.55
CA LEU A 164 6.65 -8.91 14.77
C LEU A 164 8.09 -9.25 15.21
N GLN A 165 8.52 -10.50 15.01
CA GLN A 165 9.87 -10.95 15.36
C GLN A 165 10.93 -10.41 14.40
N LYS A 166 10.55 -10.04 13.17
CA LYS A 166 11.47 -9.48 12.16
C LYS A 166 11.96 -8.08 12.51
N LYS A 167 11.27 -7.36 13.42
CA LYS A 167 11.65 -5.99 13.83
C LYS A 167 11.82 -5.03 12.64
N ARG A 168 10.91 -5.14 11.65
CA ARG A 168 10.88 -4.28 10.45
C ARG A 168 10.74 -2.81 10.84
N ARG A 169 11.30 -1.92 10.04
CA ARG A 169 11.15 -0.46 10.11
C ARG A 169 9.93 0.00 9.32
N ALA A 170 8.82 -0.69 9.54
CA ALA A 170 7.55 -0.46 8.87
C ALA A 170 6.43 -0.39 9.90
N PHE A 171 5.37 0.35 9.61
CA PHE A 171 4.10 0.17 10.31
C PHE A 171 3.60 -1.25 10.08
N MET A 172 2.87 -1.81 11.03
CA MET A 172 2.33 -3.17 10.93
C MET A 172 0.87 -3.17 11.37
N LEU A 173 0.03 -3.94 10.67
CA LEU A 173 -1.38 -4.07 10.98
C LEU A 173 -1.85 -5.52 10.73
N ASN A 174 -2.39 -6.16 11.77
CA ASN A 174 -2.95 -7.51 11.68
C ASN A 174 -4.45 -7.44 11.36
N ALA A 175 -4.78 -7.28 10.09
CA ALA A 175 -6.15 -7.26 9.60
C ALA A 175 -6.15 -7.60 8.10
N CYS A 176 -7.31 -7.97 7.57
CA CYS A 176 -7.52 -8.04 6.12
C CYS A 176 -7.89 -6.68 5.53
N LEU A 177 -7.83 -6.57 4.21
CA LEU A 177 -8.48 -5.47 3.51
C LEU A 177 -9.95 -5.76 3.30
N SER A 178 -10.79 -4.76 3.54
CA SER A 178 -12.23 -4.89 3.30
C SER A 178 -12.51 -4.80 1.80
N PRO A 179 -13.26 -5.75 1.21
CA PRO A 179 -13.74 -5.68 -0.16
C PRO A 179 -14.89 -4.67 -0.32
N THR A 180 -15.29 -3.98 0.75
CA THR A 180 -16.33 -2.95 0.74
C THR A 180 -15.79 -1.64 1.32
N ARG A 181 -16.53 -0.55 1.13
CA ARG A 181 -16.19 0.76 1.74
C ARG A 181 -16.51 0.84 3.23
N LYS A 182 -16.58 -0.29 3.93
CA LYS A 182 -16.91 -0.37 5.35
C LYS A 182 -15.95 -1.30 6.07
N ALA A 183 -15.72 -1.05 7.36
CA ALA A 183 -15.15 -2.07 8.23
C ALA A 183 -16.10 -3.29 8.25
N THR A 184 -15.56 -4.50 8.30
CA THR A 184 -16.35 -5.74 8.32
C THR A 184 -15.58 -6.86 8.99
N MET A 185 -16.30 -7.82 9.56
CA MET A 185 -15.74 -9.12 9.93
C MET A 185 -15.98 -10.08 8.77
N LEU A 186 -14.96 -10.85 8.38
CA LEU A 186 -15.07 -11.87 7.32
C LEU A 186 -14.41 -13.18 7.78
N ASN A 187 -14.85 -14.28 7.19
CA ASN A 187 -14.21 -15.58 7.41
C ASN A 187 -12.90 -15.65 6.64
N PHE A 188 -11.86 -16.14 7.30
CA PHE A 188 -10.52 -16.35 6.75
C PHE A 188 -10.06 -17.77 7.01
N THR A 189 -9.58 -18.44 5.96
CA THR A 189 -8.97 -19.76 6.06
C THR A 189 -7.46 -19.60 6.16
N GLN A 190 -6.88 -20.03 7.28
CA GLN A 190 -5.43 -20.10 7.42
C GLN A 190 -4.89 -21.32 6.65
N TYR A 191 -4.08 -21.09 5.62
CA TYR A 191 -3.44 -22.17 4.85
C TYR A 191 -2.06 -21.74 4.32
N GLY A 192 -1.11 -21.53 5.22
CA GLY A 192 0.21 -21.00 4.86
C GLY A 192 0.08 -19.73 4.01
N ILE A 193 0.95 -19.59 2.99
CA ILE A 193 0.95 -18.46 2.06
C ILE A 193 -0.30 -18.38 1.18
N ALA A 194 -1.01 -19.50 1.02
CA ALA A 194 -2.24 -19.57 0.23
C ALA A 194 -3.49 -19.45 1.13
N GLY A 195 -3.38 -18.84 2.30
CA GLY A 195 -4.53 -18.48 3.13
C GLY A 195 -5.26 -17.25 2.57
N GLY A 196 -6.57 -17.15 2.79
CA GLY A 196 -7.36 -16.05 2.24
C GLY A 196 -8.75 -15.95 2.85
N LEU A 197 -9.54 -14.98 2.38
CA LEU A 197 -10.92 -14.78 2.83
C LEU A 197 -11.83 -15.88 2.28
N THR A 198 -12.24 -16.82 3.12
CA THR A 198 -12.91 -18.08 2.76
C THR A 198 -14.11 -17.89 1.84
N ASP A 199 -14.92 -16.85 2.09
CA ASP A 199 -16.15 -16.59 1.37
C ASP A 199 -15.91 -15.92 0.00
N LEU A 200 -14.67 -15.50 -0.27
CA LEU A 200 -14.28 -14.74 -1.46
C LEU A 200 -13.14 -15.40 -2.26
N ILE A 201 -12.58 -16.50 -1.76
CA ILE A 201 -11.65 -17.33 -2.54
C ILE A 201 -12.47 -18.08 -3.60
N PRO A 202 -12.05 -18.09 -4.88
CA PRO A 202 -12.68 -18.89 -5.93
C PRO A 202 -12.80 -20.36 -5.54
N ASP A 203 -13.93 -21.00 -5.86
CA ASP A 203 -14.20 -22.40 -5.50
C ASP A 203 -13.10 -23.33 -6.00
N GLU A 204 -12.58 -23.11 -7.21
CA GLU A 204 -11.52 -23.90 -7.82
C GLU A 204 -10.20 -23.81 -7.02
N GLN A 205 -9.92 -22.63 -6.44
CA GLN A 205 -8.75 -22.42 -5.59
C GLN A 205 -8.93 -23.11 -4.24
N ARG A 206 -10.13 -23.02 -3.65
CA ARG A 206 -10.47 -23.74 -2.41
C ARG A 206 -10.37 -25.26 -2.57
N GLU A 207 -10.87 -25.80 -3.68
CA GLU A 207 -10.78 -27.22 -4.00
C GLU A 207 -9.34 -27.67 -4.21
N PHE A 208 -8.54 -26.89 -4.94
CA PHE A 208 -7.14 -27.21 -5.21
C PHE A 208 -6.30 -27.33 -3.93
N PHE A 209 -6.42 -26.37 -3.01
CA PHE A 209 -5.71 -26.41 -1.74
C PHE A 209 -6.36 -27.36 -0.73
N GLY A 210 -7.55 -27.86 -1.04
CA GLY A 210 -8.30 -28.78 -0.20
C GLY A 210 -8.45 -28.23 1.20
N TYR A 211 -8.87 -26.97 1.36
CA TYR A 211 -8.96 -26.31 2.67
C TYR A 211 -9.76 -27.17 3.67
N LYS A 212 -9.07 -27.74 4.67
CA LYS A 212 -9.68 -28.58 5.72
C LYS A 212 -9.79 -27.88 7.08
N GLY A 213 -9.24 -26.67 7.19
CA GLY A 213 -9.27 -25.87 8.41
C GLY A 213 -10.63 -25.19 8.62
N LYS A 214 -11.04 -25.02 9.89
CA LYS A 214 -12.19 -24.19 10.22
C LYS A 214 -11.80 -22.72 9.98
N PRO A 215 -12.59 -21.93 9.23
CA PRO A 215 -12.36 -20.51 9.09
C PRO A 215 -12.36 -19.79 10.44
N ILE A 216 -11.53 -18.76 10.55
CA ILE A 216 -11.55 -17.81 11.67
C ILE A 216 -12.21 -16.51 11.20
N GLU A 217 -12.95 -15.84 12.08
CA GLU A 217 -13.40 -14.49 11.79
C GLU A 217 -12.25 -13.51 12.00
N ILE A 218 -12.03 -12.64 11.02
CA ILE A 218 -11.01 -11.61 11.07
C ILE A 218 -11.60 -10.25 10.73
N GLN A 219 -11.08 -9.22 11.39
CA GLN A 219 -11.42 -7.85 11.09
C GLN A 219 -10.77 -7.41 9.78
N CYS A 220 -11.56 -6.83 8.88
CA CYS A 220 -11.07 -6.16 7.69
C CYS A 220 -11.35 -4.66 7.74
N PHE A 221 -10.41 -3.85 7.26
CA PHE A 221 -10.59 -2.40 7.12
C PHE A 221 -10.44 -1.97 5.66
N PRO A 222 -11.21 -0.97 5.20
CA PRO A 222 -10.95 -0.35 3.90
C PRO A 222 -9.54 0.25 3.88
N LEU A 223 -8.81 0.06 2.77
CA LEU A 223 -7.44 0.60 2.64
C LEU A 223 -7.41 2.12 2.85
N TYR A 224 -8.46 2.83 2.39
CA TYR A 224 -8.62 4.26 2.64
C TYR A 224 -8.58 4.63 4.12
N SER A 225 -9.26 3.87 4.99
CA SER A 225 -9.28 4.13 6.44
C SER A 225 -7.91 3.92 7.07
N ILE A 226 -7.18 2.89 6.63
CA ILE A 226 -5.82 2.58 7.10
C ILE A 226 -4.86 3.72 6.70
N LEU A 227 -4.87 4.13 5.44
CA LEU A 227 -4.01 5.22 4.96
C LEU A 227 -4.38 6.57 5.62
N SER A 228 -5.67 6.83 5.83
CA SER A 228 -6.14 8.01 6.57
C SER A 228 -5.70 8.00 8.03
N ALA A 229 -5.64 6.83 8.67
CA ALA A 229 -5.13 6.69 10.03
C ALA A 229 -3.64 7.07 10.13
N LEU A 230 -2.87 6.80 9.06
CA LEU A 230 -1.46 7.21 8.90
C LEU A 230 -1.28 8.61 8.32
N GLU A 231 -2.36 9.30 7.94
CA GLU A 231 -2.33 10.60 7.25
C GLU A 231 -1.59 10.53 5.89
N ILE A 232 -1.64 9.38 5.22
CA ILE A 232 -1.00 9.13 3.91
C ILE A 232 -2.03 9.30 2.79
N LYS A 233 -1.70 10.15 1.81
CA LYS A 233 -2.48 10.34 0.57
C LYS A 233 -1.73 9.94 -0.70
N LYS A 234 -0.43 9.73 -0.59
CA LYS A 234 0.41 9.29 -1.69
C LYS A 234 1.16 8.01 -1.29
N VAL A 235 1.04 6.99 -2.12
CA VAL A 235 1.74 5.72 -2.01
C VAL A 235 2.59 5.57 -3.26
N ASP A 236 3.89 5.36 -3.12
CA ASP A 236 4.77 5.16 -4.25
C ASP A 236 4.65 3.74 -4.81
N TYR A 237 4.43 2.76 -3.94
CA TYR A 237 4.23 1.36 -4.32
C TYR A 237 3.16 0.66 -3.48
N LEU A 238 2.14 0.09 -4.12
CA LEU A 238 1.19 -0.83 -3.50
C LEU A 238 1.42 -2.25 -4.04
N SER A 239 1.84 -3.17 -3.17
CA SER A 239 1.79 -4.62 -3.42
C SER A 239 0.46 -5.15 -2.87
N LEU A 240 -0.44 -5.57 -3.74
CA LEU A 240 -1.76 -6.10 -3.41
C LEU A 240 -1.84 -7.58 -3.79
N ASP A 241 -1.49 -8.44 -2.84
CA ASP A 241 -1.47 -9.90 -2.98
C ASP A 241 -2.21 -10.51 -1.78
N ILE A 242 -3.53 -10.60 -1.87
CA ILE A 242 -4.39 -11.00 -0.74
C ILE A 242 -5.20 -12.27 -1.03
N GLU A 243 -4.76 -13.02 -2.06
CA GLU A 243 -5.24 -14.33 -2.46
C GLU A 243 -6.77 -14.35 -2.70
N GLY A 244 -7.32 -13.33 -3.38
CA GLY A 244 -8.71 -13.39 -3.87
C GLY A 244 -9.38 -12.07 -4.25
N PRO A 245 -9.72 -11.19 -3.28
CA PRO A 245 -10.60 -10.05 -3.53
C PRO A 245 -9.87 -8.77 -3.97
N GLU A 246 -8.80 -8.89 -4.76
CA GLU A 246 -8.01 -7.74 -5.21
C GLU A 246 -8.87 -6.73 -5.98
N VAL A 247 -9.74 -7.21 -6.88
CA VAL A 247 -10.60 -6.36 -7.71
C VAL A 247 -11.59 -5.59 -6.84
N GLU A 248 -12.24 -6.27 -5.91
CA GLU A 248 -13.21 -5.69 -4.98
C GLU A 248 -12.55 -4.64 -4.10
N VAL A 249 -11.37 -4.93 -3.55
CA VAL A 249 -10.59 -3.96 -2.77
C VAL A 249 -10.24 -2.74 -3.62
N LEU A 250 -9.74 -2.92 -4.85
CA LEU A 250 -9.42 -1.80 -5.74
C LEU A 250 -10.63 -0.90 -6.00
N GLN A 251 -11.84 -1.46 -6.11
CA GLN A 251 -13.08 -0.68 -6.31
C GLN A 251 -13.44 0.20 -5.11
N THR A 252 -12.94 -0.10 -3.91
CA THR A 252 -13.21 0.69 -2.70
C THR A 252 -12.38 1.97 -2.62
N ILE A 253 -11.19 1.97 -3.25
CA ILE A 253 -10.19 3.03 -3.13
C ILE A 253 -10.65 4.28 -3.91
N PRO A 254 -10.76 5.45 -3.27
CA PRO A 254 -11.00 6.71 -3.97
C PRO A 254 -9.70 7.17 -4.66
N LEU A 255 -9.40 6.64 -5.85
CA LEU A 255 -8.15 6.87 -6.60
C LEU A 255 -7.92 8.30 -7.11
N ASN A 256 -8.88 9.21 -6.89
CA ASN A 256 -8.70 10.65 -7.07
C ASN A 256 -8.14 11.34 -5.81
N GLU A 257 -8.25 10.70 -4.65
CA GLU A 257 -7.82 11.24 -3.35
C GLU A 257 -6.57 10.55 -2.83
N ILE A 258 -6.48 9.23 -3.03
CA ILE A 258 -5.29 8.44 -2.74
C ILE A 258 -4.58 8.16 -4.05
N ILE A 259 -3.42 8.80 -4.25
CA ILE A 259 -2.59 8.61 -5.44
C ILE A 259 -1.62 7.47 -5.17
N ILE A 260 -1.63 6.47 -6.04
CA ILE A 260 -0.70 5.35 -6.00
C ILE A 260 0.11 5.39 -7.28
N ASP A 261 1.45 5.53 -7.20
CA ASP A 261 2.27 5.70 -8.41
C ASP A 261 2.42 4.35 -9.16
N VAL A 262 2.70 3.25 -8.46
CA VAL A 262 2.82 1.90 -9.03
C VAL A 262 2.07 0.87 -8.17
N LEU A 263 1.36 -0.07 -8.82
CA LEU A 263 0.69 -1.21 -8.21
C LEU A 263 1.27 -2.51 -8.76
N SER A 264 1.50 -3.49 -7.88
CA SER A 264 1.58 -4.90 -8.21
C SER A 264 0.32 -5.56 -7.68
N VAL A 265 -0.44 -6.25 -8.53
CA VAL A 265 -1.72 -6.86 -8.16
C VAL A 265 -1.72 -8.34 -8.56
N GLU A 266 -1.94 -9.24 -7.60
CA GLU A 266 -2.02 -10.67 -7.86
C GLU A 266 -3.22 -10.97 -8.79
N LYS A 267 -2.94 -11.58 -9.94
CA LYS A 267 -3.98 -11.91 -10.95
C LYS A 267 -4.34 -13.39 -10.98
N ARG A 268 -3.63 -14.23 -10.24
CA ARG A 268 -3.77 -15.69 -10.35
C ARG A 268 -5.14 -16.14 -9.85
N ILE A 269 -5.73 -17.07 -10.59
CA ILE A 269 -6.81 -17.94 -10.12
C ILE A 269 -6.36 -19.37 -10.41
N MET A 270 -6.21 -20.18 -9.37
CA MET A 270 -5.65 -21.54 -9.46
C MET A 270 -6.46 -22.41 -10.43
N ASN A 271 -5.75 -23.10 -11.35
CA ASN A 271 -6.33 -23.96 -12.39
C ASN A 271 -7.40 -23.31 -13.29
N ASN A 272 -7.48 -21.98 -13.34
CA ASN A 272 -8.47 -21.28 -14.14
C ASN A 272 -7.83 -20.17 -14.98
N PRO A 273 -7.25 -20.51 -16.16
CA PRO A 273 -6.62 -19.53 -17.04
C PRO A 273 -7.59 -18.45 -17.54
N ASN A 274 -8.85 -18.81 -17.81
CA ASN A 274 -9.88 -17.87 -18.24
C ASN A 274 -10.26 -16.91 -17.11
N GLY A 275 -10.37 -17.42 -15.89
CA GLY A 275 -10.58 -16.62 -14.68
C GLY A 275 -9.42 -15.66 -14.44
N THR A 276 -8.18 -16.14 -14.59
CA THR A 276 -6.97 -15.30 -14.52
C THR A 276 -7.01 -14.18 -15.56
N ALA A 277 -7.33 -14.48 -16.82
CA ALA A 277 -7.45 -13.47 -17.88
C ALA A 277 -8.55 -12.45 -17.57
N LYS A 278 -9.71 -12.91 -17.10
CA LYS A 278 -10.82 -12.04 -16.67
C LYS A 278 -10.41 -11.13 -15.51
N LYS A 279 -9.69 -11.65 -14.51
CA LYS A 279 -9.20 -10.87 -13.36
C LYS A 279 -8.26 -9.76 -13.82
N ILE A 280 -7.37 -10.03 -14.77
CA ILE A 280 -6.52 -8.99 -15.41
C ILE A 280 -7.41 -7.90 -16.04
N ASP A 281 -8.40 -8.28 -16.85
CA ASP A 281 -9.30 -7.32 -17.49
C ASP A 281 -10.10 -6.50 -16.47
N ASP A 282 -10.55 -7.12 -15.39
CA ASP A 282 -11.25 -6.46 -14.28
C ASP A 282 -10.33 -5.44 -13.57
N ILE A 283 -9.08 -5.80 -13.25
CA ILE A 283 -8.08 -4.88 -12.66
C ILE A 283 -7.89 -3.65 -13.56
N ILE A 284 -7.63 -3.87 -14.85
CA ILE A 284 -7.40 -2.75 -15.79
C ILE A 284 -8.66 -1.90 -15.94
N ARG A 285 -9.85 -2.50 -15.97
CA ARG A 285 -11.12 -1.77 -16.05
C ARG A 285 -11.34 -0.83 -14.87
N VAL A 286 -10.99 -1.26 -13.65
CA VAL A 286 -11.11 -0.43 -12.44
C VAL A 286 -10.12 0.74 -12.47
N LEU A 287 -8.88 0.50 -12.89
CA LEU A 287 -7.79 1.46 -12.76
C LEU A 287 -7.73 2.47 -13.94
N LYS A 288 -8.02 2.03 -15.16
CA LYS A 288 -7.88 2.84 -16.40
C LYS A 288 -8.59 4.20 -16.36
N PRO A 289 -9.83 4.34 -15.84
CA PRO A 289 -10.51 5.64 -15.76
C PRO A 289 -9.76 6.70 -14.93
N TYR A 290 -8.85 6.27 -14.05
CA TYR A 290 -8.05 7.14 -13.19
C TYR A 290 -6.65 7.43 -13.76
N GLY A 291 -6.40 7.08 -15.03
CA GLY A 291 -5.13 7.34 -15.72
C GLY A 291 -4.06 6.27 -15.51
N TYR A 292 -4.43 5.13 -14.92
CA TYR A 292 -3.53 4.00 -14.77
C TYR A 292 -3.43 3.19 -16.06
N HIS A 293 -2.24 2.64 -16.34
CA HIS A 293 -2.00 1.77 -17.47
C HIS A 293 -1.17 0.54 -17.06
N MET A 294 -1.45 -0.58 -17.73
CA MET A 294 -0.67 -1.80 -17.52
C MET A 294 0.74 -1.60 -18.08
N GLU A 295 1.75 -1.87 -17.25
CA GLU A 295 3.15 -1.83 -17.66
C GLU A 295 3.56 -3.20 -18.20
N ARG A 296 3.35 -4.25 -17.41
CA ARG A 296 3.67 -5.63 -17.75
C ARG A 296 3.08 -6.62 -16.75
N ILE A 297 3.16 -7.89 -17.10
CA ILE A 297 2.93 -9.01 -16.18
C ILE A 297 4.28 -9.51 -15.66
N VAL A 298 4.36 -9.78 -14.36
CA VAL A 298 5.51 -10.39 -13.69
C VAL A 298 5.01 -11.63 -12.95
N GLN A 299 5.18 -12.80 -13.58
CA GLN A 299 4.69 -14.09 -13.07
C GLN A 299 3.21 -14.06 -12.63
N LEU A 300 2.96 -13.89 -11.34
CA LEU A 300 1.63 -13.93 -10.71
C LEU A 300 0.94 -12.58 -10.66
N ASP A 301 1.66 -11.50 -10.94
CA ASP A 301 1.18 -10.13 -10.78
C ASP A 301 1.01 -9.40 -12.12
N VAL A 302 0.07 -8.46 -12.13
CA VAL A 302 0.02 -7.38 -13.11
C VAL A 302 0.63 -6.13 -12.47
N ILE A 303 1.64 -5.56 -13.13
CA ILE A 303 2.21 -4.27 -12.75
C ILE A 303 1.46 -3.17 -13.52
N VAL A 304 0.90 -2.22 -12.78
CA VAL A 304 0.12 -1.09 -13.31
C VAL A 304 0.71 0.20 -12.74
N SER A 305 0.78 1.28 -13.52
CA SER A 305 1.30 2.56 -13.06
C SER A 305 0.40 3.73 -13.41
N ARG A 306 0.53 4.81 -12.64
CA ARG A 306 0.04 6.16 -12.95
C ARG A 306 1.20 7.13 -12.73
N LEU A 307 2.15 7.08 -13.66
CA LEU A 307 3.28 7.99 -13.68
C LEU A 307 2.98 9.17 -14.61
N SER A 308 3.36 10.38 -14.20
CA SER A 308 3.33 11.53 -15.09
C SER A 308 4.24 11.24 -16.29
N THR A 309 3.69 11.34 -17.51
CA THR A 309 4.53 11.38 -18.71
C THR A 309 5.32 12.68 -18.68
N ASN A 310 6.63 12.61 -18.44
CA ASN A 310 7.54 13.72 -18.69
C ASN A 310 7.58 14.07 -20.17
#